data_AF-G5KEQ0-F1
#
_entry.id   AF-G5KEQ0-F1
#
_cell.length_a   1.000
_cell.length_b   1.000
_cell.length_c   1.000
_cell.angle_alpha   90.00
_cell.angle_beta   90.00
_cell.angle_gamma   90.00
#
_symmetry.space_group_name_H-M   'P 1'
#
loop_
_entity.id
_entity.type
_entity.pdbx_description
1 polymer ?
#
loop_
_entity_poly.entity_id
_entity_poly.type
_entity_poly.pdbx_seq_one_letter_code
_entity_poly.pdbx_strand_id
1 'polypeptide(L)'
;MDKLTPKQELFVQGIISGLSQRQAYRKAYPSSKKWLDSSVDTKAAVLLQNVKVLSRYRELLKQFSNMSLWSREQAFNEYEWLKNKARASIEQDGVRQANSNAFLSALDGMNNMAFHDLELADEKLRLEIDNLKAQLGSDDENDTVITGFTFDRSEYNGDTEPSKAD
;
A
#
# COMPACT_ATOMS: atom_id res chain seq x y z
N MET A 1 7.98 -28.95 -7.54
CA MET A 1 8.62 -28.01 -6.59
C MET A 1 8.76 -28.73 -5.26
N ASP A 2 9.98 -28.84 -4.72
CA ASP A 2 10.18 -29.44 -3.39
C ASP A 2 9.41 -28.63 -2.33
N LYS A 3 8.56 -29.34 -1.58
CA LYS A 3 7.66 -28.74 -0.61
C LYS A 3 8.43 -28.21 0.60
N LEU A 4 8.13 -26.99 1.03
CA LEU A 4 8.66 -26.45 2.28
C LEU A 4 8.23 -27.30 3.47
N THR A 5 9.07 -27.31 4.50
CA THR A 5 8.65 -27.88 5.79
C THR A 5 7.55 -27.01 6.43
N PRO A 6 6.66 -27.59 7.26
CA PRO A 6 5.60 -26.82 7.93
C PRO A 6 6.11 -25.62 8.74
N LYS A 7 7.31 -25.74 9.34
CA LYS A 7 7.93 -24.63 10.10
C LYS A 7 8.37 -23.49 9.18
N GLN A 8 8.95 -23.81 8.03
CA GLN A 8 9.35 -22.79 7.06
C GLN A 8 8.13 -22.09 6.45
N GLU A 9 7.06 -22.83 6.16
CA GLU A 9 5.81 -22.24 5.71
C GLU A 9 5.21 -21.30 6.77
N LEU A 10 5.17 -21.73 8.04
CA LEU A 10 4.69 -20.90 9.15
C LEU A 10 5.55 -19.65 9.36
N PHE A 11 6.86 -19.74 9.13
CA PHE A 11 7.77 -18.59 9.16
C PHE A 11 7.41 -17.57 8.07
N VAL A 12 7.27 -18.02 6.82
CA VAL A 12 6.91 -17.13 5.70
C VAL A 12 5.54 -16.50 5.91
N GLN A 13 4.53 -17.28 6.31
CA GLN A 13 3.19 -16.77 6.60
C GLN A 13 3.20 -15.72 7.70
N GLY A 14 4.03 -15.89 8.73
CA GLY A 14 4.20 -14.91 9.79
C GLY A 14 4.72 -13.55 9.27
N ILE A 15 5.69 -13.56 8.35
CA ILE A 15 6.22 -12.33 7.76
C ILE A 15 5.15 -11.64 6.91
N ILE A 16 4.43 -12.40 6.08
CA ILE A 16 3.35 -11.85 5.24
C ILE A 16 2.21 -11.27 6.08
N SER A 17 1.94 -11.83 7.26
CA SER A 17 0.96 -11.29 8.21
C SER A 17 1.45 -10.08 9.02
N GLY A 18 2.62 -9.52 8.70
CA GLY A 18 3.17 -8.31 9.35
C GLY A 18 4.06 -8.56 10.57
N LEU A 19 4.46 -9.80 10.88
CA LEU A 19 5.44 -10.04 11.93
C LEU A 19 6.85 -9.70 11.45
N SER A 20 7.69 -9.20 12.36
CA SER A 20 9.13 -9.11 12.06
C SER A 20 9.72 -10.51 11.85
N GLN A 21 10.86 -10.59 11.13
CA GLN A 21 11.54 -11.87 10.91
C GLN A 21 11.82 -12.60 12.24
N ARG A 22 12.21 -11.87 13.29
CA ARG A 22 12.41 -12.42 14.64
C ARG A 22 11.15 -13.04 15.21
N GLN A 23 10.04 -12.30 15.19
CA GLN A 23 8.74 -12.75 15.71
C GLN A 23 8.24 -13.97 14.94
N ALA A 24 8.28 -13.92 13.60
CA ALA A 24 7.91 -15.03 12.73
C ALA A 24 8.77 -16.28 13.01
N TYR A 25 10.08 -16.11 13.20
CA TYR A 25 10.99 -17.22 13.51
C TYR A 25 10.67 -17.84 14.87
N ARG A 26 10.46 -17.02 15.91
CA ARG A 26 10.08 -17.52 17.25
C ARG A 26 8.73 -18.23 17.25
N LYS A 27 7.80 -17.83 16.38
CA LYS A 27 6.52 -18.50 16.17
C LYS A 27 6.69 -19.85 15.48
N ALA A 28 7.50 -19.90 14.42
CA ALA A 28 7.77 -21.11 13.65
C ALA A 28 8.67 -22.14 14.38
N TYR A 29 9.59 -21.65 15.23
CA TYR A 29 10.57 -22.45 15.96
C TYR A 29 10.49 -22.13 17.46
N PRO A 30 9.51 -22.67 18.21
CA PRO A 30 9.27 -22.28 19.61
C PRO A 30 10.44 -22.51 20.57
N SER A 31 11.34 -23.45 20.27
CA SER A 31 12.58 -23.66 21.05
C SER A 31 13.49 -22.43 21.04
N SER A 32 13.41 -21.60 20.00
CA SER A 32 14.19 -20.37 19.90
C SER A 32 13.72 -19.28 20.86
N LYS A 33 12.55 -19.39 21.51
CA LYS A 33 12.03 -18.38 22.47
C LYS A 33 13.02 -18.04 23.60
N LYS A 34 13.87 -18.99 23.99
CA LYS A 34 14.90 -18.80 25.03
C LYS A 34 16.24 -18.28 24.50
N TRP A 35 16.40 -18.20 23.18
CA TRP A 35 17.64 -17.74 22.57
C TRP A 35 17.76 -16.22 22.62
N LEU A 36 19.00 -15.74 22.61
CA LEU A 36 19.34 -14.34 22.42
C LEU A 36 18.72 -13.81 21.12
N ASP A 37 18.30 -12.54 21.14
CA ASP A 37 17.70 -11.88 19.99
C ASP A 37 18.62 -11.89 18.76
N SER A 38 19.90 -11.58 18.93
CA SER A 38 20.90 -11.58 17.85
C SER A 38 21.04 -12.95 17.17
N SER A 39 20.99 -14.03 17.95
CA SER A 39 21.03 -15.40 17.43
C SER A 39 19.79 -15.72 16.61
N VAL A 40 18.61 -15.27 17.06
CA VAL A 40 17.35 -15.46 16.31
C VAL A 40 17.37 -14.64 15.02
N ASP A 41 17.79 -13.38 15.08
CA ASP A 41 17.86 -12.50 13.92
C ASP A 41 18.76 -13.08 12.83
N THR A 42 19.95 -13.53 13.22
CA THR A 42 20.90 -14.16 12.29
C THR A 42 20.29 -15.41 11.63
N LYS A 43 19.64 -16.27 12.43
CA LYS A 43 19.02 -17.50 11.90
C LYS A 43 17.80 -17.21 11.03
N ALA A 44 17.00 -16.21 11.38
CA ALA A 44 15.85 -15.78 10.60
C ALA A 44 16.28 -15.19 9.25
N ALA A 45 17.32 -14.36 9.23
CA ALA A 45 17.90 -13.80 8.01
C ALA A 45 18.44 -14.88 7.07
N VAL A 46 19.24 -15.82 7.60
CA VAL A 46 19.75 -16.96 6.83
C VAL A 46 18.61 -17.83 6.30
N LEU A 47 17.56 -18.05 7.10
CA LEU A 47 16.41 -18.84 6.67
C LEU A 47 15.65 -18.15 5.52
N LEU A 48 15.46 -16.84 5.59
CA LEU A 48 14.78 -16.09 4.54
C LEU A 48 15.56 -16.07 3.22
N GLN A 49 16.90 -16.06 3.29
CA GLN A 49 17.77 -16.14 2.11
C GLN A 49 17.80 -17.52 1.45
N ASN A 50 17.28 -18.56 2.11
CA ASN A 50 17.16 -19.86 1.47
C ASN A 50 16.27 -19.77 0.22
N VAL A 51 16.77 -20.24 -0.93
CA VAL A 51 16.11 -20.07 -2.24
C VAL A 51 14.65 -20.54 -2.23
N LYS A 52 14.35 -21.66 -1.55
CA LYS A 52 12.98 -22.22 -1.49
C LYS A 52 12.06 -21.34 -0.64
N VAL A 53 12.57 -20.87 0.51
CA VAL A 53 11.86 -19.96 1.43
C VAL A 53 11.61 -18.62 0.75
N LEU A 54 12.63 -18.04 0.12
CA LEU A 54 12.53 -16.77 -0.59
C LEU A 54 11.52 -16.84 -1.75
N SER A 55 11.54 -17.92 -2.52
CA SER A 55 10.59 -18.14 -3.61
C SER A 55 9.15 -18.16 -3.09
N ARG A 56 8.90 -18.90 -2.00
CA ARG A 56 7.58 -18.96 -1.38
C ARG A 56 7.13 -17.62 -0.78
N TYR A 57 8.06 -16.90 -0.15
CA TYR A 57 7.80 -15.55 0.35
C TYR A 57 7.33 -14.61 -0.75
N ARG A 58 8.04 -14.58 -1.89
CA ARG A 58 7.66 -13.75 -3.05
C ARG A 58 6.30 -14.15 -3.63
N GLU A 59 6.03 -15.44 -3.69
CA GLU A 59 4.73 -15.95 -4.15
C GLU A 59 3.58 -15.47 -3.26
N LEU A 60 3.71 -15.65 -1.94
CA LEU A 60 2.69 -15.24 -0.97
C LEU A 60 2.54 -13.72 -0.91
N LEU A 61 3.64 -12.97 -1.03
CA LEU A 61 3.59 -11.51 -1.10
C LEU A 61 2.80 -11.04 -2.33
N LYS A 62 3.02 -11.66 -3.48
CA LYS A 62 2.24 -11.39 -4.70
C LYS A 62 0.77 -11.74 -4.51
N GLN A 63 0.46 -12.89 -3.92
CA GLN A 63 -0.93 -13.30 -3.66
C GLN A 63 -1.62 -12.34 -2.68
N PHE A 64 -0.95 -11.95 -1.60
CA PHE A 64 -1.47 -11.01 -0.61
C PHE A 64 -1.70 -9.62 -1.22
N SER A 65 -0.74 -9.13 -2.00
CA SER A 65 -0.89 -7.86 -2.74
C SER A 65 -2.08 -7.91 -3.70
N ASN A 66 -2.22 -8.98 -4.47
CA ASN A 66 -3.37 -9.18 -5.38
C ASN A 66 -4.69 -9.24 -4.60
N MET A 67 -4.72 -9.93 -3.46
CA MET A 67 -5.92 -10.04 -2.62
C MET A 67 -6.30 -8.67 -2.05
N SER A 68 -5.32 -7.91 -1.56
CA SER A 68 -5.53 -6.55 -1.05
C SER A 68 -6.07 -5.62 -2.14
N LEU A 69 -5.51 -5.69 -3.35
CA LEU A 69 -6.00 -4.93 -4.50
C LEU A 69 -7.44 -5.32 -4.86
N TRP A 70 -7.73 -6.62 -4.92
CA TRP A 70 -9.07 -7.12 -5.24
C TRP A 70 -10.10 -6.74 -4.18
N SER A 71 -9.78 -6.85 -2.89
CA SER A 71 -10.67 -6.41 -1.80
C SER A 71 -10.93 -4.90 -1.87
N ARG A 72 -9.93 -4.12 -2.26
CA ARG A 72 -10.11 -2.68 -2.48
C ARG A 72 -11.00 -2.38 -3.67
N GLU A 73 -10.77 -3.04 -4.81
CA GLU A 73 -11.62 -2.91 -6.00
C GLU A 73 -13.07 -3.29 -5.67
N GLN A 74 -13.28 -4.40 -4.95
CA GLN A 74 -14.60 -4.81 -4.51
C GLN A 74 -15.27 -3.75 -3.63
N ALA A 75 -14.57 -3.22 -2.61
CA ALA A 75 -15.11 -2.18 -1.75
C ALA A 75 -15.48 -0.91 -2.54
N PHE A 76 -14.66 -0.54 -3.53
CA PHE A 76 -14.94 0.61 -4.39
C PHE A 76 -16.22 0.40 -5.20
N ASN A 77 -16.38 -0.80 -5.78
CA ASN A 77 -17.56 -1.17 -6.55
C ASN A 77 -18.85 -1.14 -5.70
N GLU A 78 -18.78 -1.57 -4.44
CA GLU A 78 -19.92 -1.50 -3.51
C GLU A 78 -20.31 -0.05 -3.20
N TYR A 79 -19.33 0.83 -2.96
CA TYR A 79 -19.60 2.26 -2.79
C TYR A 79 -20.13 2.90 -4.07
N GLU A 80 -19.60 2.55 -5.23
CA GLU A 80 -20.11 3.05 -6.51
C GLU A 80 -21.56 2.62 -6.74
N TRP A 81 -21.88 1.36 -6.45
CA TRP A 81 -23.25 0.86 -6.52
C TRP A 81 -24.19 1.65 -5.60
N LEU A 82 -23.79 1.87 -4.34
CA LEU A 82 -24.60 2.61 -3.37
C LEU A 82 -24.80 4.07 -3.80
N LYS A 83 -23.74 4.73 -4.24
CA LYS A 83 -23.76 6.09 -4.79
C LYS A 83 -24.74 6.19 -5.96
N ASN A 84 -24.69 5.25 -6.91
CA ASN A 84 -25.57 5.26 -8.09
C ASN A 84 -27.04 5.01 -7.71
N LYS A 85 -27.31 4.11 -6.74
CA LYS A 85 -28.67 3.88 -6.22
C LYS A 85 -29.22 5.09 -5.48
N ALA A 86 -28.40 5.72 -4.64
CA ALA A 86 -28.78 6.92 -3.91
C ALA A 86 -29.05 8.09 -4.88
N ARG A 87 -28.20 8.27 -5.90
CA ARG A 87 -28.39 9.26 -6.96
C ARG A 87 -29.71 9.06 -7.69
N ALA A 88 -29.99 7.84 -8.14
CA ALA A 88 -31.25 7.53 -8.84
C ALA A 88 -32.48 7.83 -7.96
N SER A 89 -32.43 7.51 -6.66
CA SER A 89 -33.52 7.88 -5.72
C SER A 89 -33.65 9.39 -5.54
N ILE A 90 -32.56 10.14 -5.52
CA ILE A 90 -32.61 11.62 -5.46
C ILE A 90 -33.25 12.18 -6.72
N GLU A 91 -32.88 11.66 -7.89
CA GLU A 91 -33.41 12.07 -9.20
C GLU A 91 -34.91 11.74 -9.33
N GLN A 92 -35.37 10.62 -8.77
CA GLN A 92 -36.77 10.17 -8.85
C GLN A 92 -37.67 10.78 -7.76
N ASP A 93 -37.22 10.75 -6.50
CA ASP A 93 -38.05 11.02 -5.32
C ASP A 93 -37.71 12.34 -4.62
N GLY A 94 -36.71 13.05 -5.12
CA GLY A 94 -36.13 14.23 -4.50
C GLY A 94 -35.15 13.91 -3.36
N VAL A 95 -34.56 14.97 -2.81
CA VAL A 95 -33.57 14.89 -1.73
C VAL A 95 -34.27 14.50 -0.42
N ARG A 96 -33.86 13.37 0.17
CA ARG A 96 -34.32 12.88 1.48
C ARG A 96 -33.12 12.58 2.37
N GLN A 97 -33.33 12.51 3.68
CA GLN A 97 -32.24 12.24 4.62
C GLN A 97 -31.52 10.91 4.30
N ALA A 98 -32.27 9.84 4.05
CA ALA A 98 -31.71 8.52 3.81
C ALA A 98 -30.87 8.44 2.52
N ASN A 99 -31.39 8.97 1.39
CA ASN A 99 -30.67 8.91 0.12
C ASN A 99 -29.48 9.88 0.07
N SER A 100 -29.59 11.05 0.70
CA SER A 100 -28.48 12.00 0.82
C SER A 100 -27.36 11.42 1.67
N ASN A 101 -27.70 10.83 2.83
CA ASN A 101 -26.71 10.19 3.70
C ASN A 101 -26.03 9.02 2.98
N ALA A 102 -26.78 8.16 2.29
CA ALA A 102 -26.21 7.05 1.54
C ALA A 102 -25.25 7.54 0.44
N PHE A 103 -25.60 8.60 -0.27
CA PHE A 103 -24.74 9.21 -1.29
C PHE A 103 -23.45 9.79 -0.69
N LEU A 104 -23.57 10.58 0.38
CA LEU A 104 -22.43 11.19 1.05
C LEU A 104 -21.50 10.15 1.68
N SER A 105 -22.06 9.14 2.35
CA SER A 105 -21.28 8.03 2.92
C SER A 105 -20.55 7.21 1.86
N ALA A 106 -21.17 7.00 0.70
CA ALA A 106 -20.50 6.32 -0.41
C ALA A 106 -19.33 7.16 -0.96
N LEU A 107 -19.52 8.47 -1.16
CA LEU A 107 -18.44 9.36 -1.59
C LEU A 107 -17.32 9.46 -0.56
N ASP A 108 -17.64 9.55 0.73
CA ASP A 108 -16.66 9.57 1.81
C ASP A 108 -15.83 8.27 1.83
N GLY A 109 -16.49 7.12 1.71
CA GLY A 109 -15.82 5.83 1.57
C GLY A 109 -14.86 5.78 0.38
N MET A 110 -15.31 6.22 -0.79
CA MET A 110 -14.48 6.27 -2.01
C MET A 110 -13.30 7.24 -1.87
N ASN A 111 -13.52 8.43 -1.29
CA ASN A 111 -12.47 9.42 -1.06
C ASN A 111 -11.42 8.88 -0.10
N ASN A 112 -11.85 8.31 1.03
CA ASN A 112 -10.94 7.71 2.00
C ASN A 112 -10.09 6.63 1.32
N MET A 113 -10.67 5.76 0.50
CA MET A 113 -9.91 4.76 -0.25
C MET A 113 -8.90 5.38 -1.22
N ALA A 114 -9.29 6.42 -1.98
CA ALA A 114 -8.40 7.10 -2.91
C ALA A 114 -7.23 7.81 -2.21
N PHE A 115 -7.47 8.45 -1.06
CA PHE A 115 -6.42 9.12 -0.27
C PHE A 115 -5.40 8.12 0.29
N HIS A 116 -5.86 6.99 0.85
CA HIS A 116 -4.95 5.96 1.37
C HIS A 116 -4.11 5.33 0.25
N ASP A 117 -4.63 5.25 -0.97
CA ASP A 117 -3.89 4.75 -2.14
C ASP A 117 -2.77 5.70 -2.56
N LEU A 118 -3.03 7.01 -2.53
CA LEU A 118 -2.03 8.03 -2.82
C LEU A 118 -0.92 8.06 -1.76
N GLU A 119 -1.26 7.94 -0.48
CA GLU A 119 -0.29 7.89 0.62
C GLU A 119 0.65 6.69 0.49
N LEU A 120 0.08 5.49 0.24
CA LEU A 120 0.87 4.28 0.04
C LEU A 120 1.75 4.35 -1.21
N ALA A 121 1.27 5.01 -2.27
CA ALA A 121 2.05 5.23 -3.48
C ALA A 121 3.23 6.20 -3.26
N ASP A 122 3.02 7.29 -2.50
CA ASP A 122 4.07 8.24 -2.14
C ASP A 122 5.14 7.57 -1.27
N GLU A 123 4.73 6.79 -0.26
CA GLU A 123 5.66 6.06 0.61
C GLU A 123 6.49 5.05 -0.19
N LYS A 124 5.86 4.31 -1.10
CA LYS A 124 6.56 3.38 -1.99
C LYS A 124 7.56 4.11 -2.88
N LEU A 125 7.19 5.25 -3.45
CA LEU A 125 8.06 6.05 -4.31
C LEU A 125 9.27 6.57 -3.53
N ARG A 126 9.08 7.05 -2.29
CA ARG A 126 10.18 7.47 -1.40
C ARG A 126 11.16 6.33 -1.14
N LEU A 127 10.65 5.15 -0.77
CA LEU A 127 11.48 3.97 -0.51
C LEU A 127 12.25 3.53 -1.76
N GLU A 128 11.66 3.65 -2.94
CA GLU A 128 12.33 3.37 -4.20
C GLU A 128 13.45 4.37 -4.50
N ILE A 129 13.23 5.67 -4.27
CA ILE A 129 14.27 6.70 -4.37
C ILE A 129 15.41 6.44 -3.39
N ASP A 130 15.12 6.11 -2.13
CA ASP A 130 16.14 5.83 -1.13
C ASP A 130 16.96 4.58 -1.45
N ASN A 131 16.30 3.54 -1.95
CA ASN A 131 16.99 2.33 -2.42
C ASN A 131 17.88 2.63 -3.64
N LEU A 132 17.39 3.44 -4.59
CA LEU A 132 18.19 3.89 -5.74
C LEU A 132 19.40 4.72 -5.30
N LYS A 133 19.23 5.64 -4.35
CA LYS A 133 20.34 6.40 -3.74
C LYS A 133 21.36 5.49 -3.07
N ALA A 134 20.91 4.49 -2.32
CA ALA A 134 21.79 3.51 -1.68
C ALA A 134 22.52 2.62 -2.70
N GLN A 135 21.88 2.26 -3.80
CA GLN A 135 22.47 1.47 -4.89
C GLN A 135 23.48 2.25 -5.73
N LEU A 136 23.29 3.56 -5.88
CA LEU A 136 24.19 4.43 -6.61
C LEU A 136 25.49 4.73 -5.85
N GLY A 137 25.61 4.28 -4.59
CA GLY A 137 26.76 4.52 -3.74
C GLY A 137 26.73 5.95 -3.19
N SER A 138 26.90 6.09 -1.88
CA SER A 138 27.15 7.38 -1.26
C SER A 138 28.42 8.01 -1.83
N ASP A 139 28.27 9.04 -2.66
CA ASP A 139 29.15 10.21 -2.76
C ASP A 139 28.60 11.12 -3.88
N ASP A 140 27.85 12.16 -3.51
CA ASP A 140 28.38 13.52 -3.65
C ASP A 140 27.47 14.55 -2.95
N GLU A 141 28.13 15.47 -2.25
CA GLU A 141 27.56 16.59 -1.50
C GLU A 141 27.09 17.74 -2.41
N ASN A 142 26.61 17.43 -3.62
CA ASN A 142 26.11 18.44 -4.56
C ASN A 142 24.65 18.17 -4.89
N ASP A 143 23.80 19.10 -4.46
CA ASP A 143 22.43 19.29 -4.91
C ASP A 143 22.34 19.01 -6.41
N THR A 144 21.88 17.80 -6.75
CA THR A 144 21.46 17.54 -8.10
C THR A 144 20.08 18.16 -8.22
N VAL A 145 20.03 19.30 -8.90
CA VAL A 145 18.80 19.94 -9.38
C VAL A 145 18.05 18.91 -10.22
N ILE A 146 17.16 18.15 -9.59
CA ILE A 146 16.22 17.26 -10.26
C ILE A 146 14.91 18.02 -10.33
N THR A 147 14.83 18.98 -11.25
CA THR A 147 13.63 19.25 -12.03
C THR A 147 14.04 20.04 -13.26
N GLY A 148 14.13 19.36 -14.40
CA GLY A 148 14.17 19.99 -15.73
C GLY A 148 12.84 20.66 -16.12
N PHE A 149 12.19 21.33 -15.18
CA PHE A 149 10.99 22.13 -15.42
C PHE A 149 11.28 23.56 -14.96
N THR A 150 11.61 24.43 -15.91
CA THR A 150 11.48 25.87 -15.73
C THR A 150 10.00 26.22 -15.81
N PHE A 151 9.39 26.49 -14.66
CA PHE A 151 8.04 27.05 -14.62
C PHE A 151 8.15 28.56 -14.90
N ASP A 152 7.75 28.99 -16.11
CA ASP A 152 7.68 30.41 -16.44
C ASP A 152 6.49 31.04 -15.73
N ARG A 153 6.77 31.82 -14.69
CA ARG A 153 5.76 32.49 -13.88
C ARG A 153 5.12 33.70 -14.59
N SER A 154 5.62 34.09 -15.76
CA SER A 154 5.07 35.21 -16.53
C SER A 154 3.76 34.88 -17.24
N GLU A 155 3.45 33.59 -17.45
CA GLU A 155 2.18 33.15 -18.05
C GLU A 155 1.04 32.99 -17.03
N TYR A 156 1.33 33.04 -15.73
CA TYR A 156 0.33 32.89 -14.68
C TYR A 156 -0.13 34.26 -14.15
N ASN A 157 -1.03 34.92 -14.88
CA ASN A 157 -1.80 36.04 -14.34
C ASN A 157 -2.92 35.46 -13.47
N GLY A 158 -2.75 35.55 -12.14
CA GLY A 158 -3.61 34.94 -11.12
C GLY A 158 -5.04 35.51 -10.99
N ASP A 159 -5.62 36.03 -12.07
CA ASP A 159 -6.99 36.53 -12.11
C ASP A 159 -7.88 35.58 -12.90
N THR A 160 -8.32 34.48 -12.28
CA THR A 160 -9.48 33.75 -12.78
C THR A 160 -10.74 34.38 -12.19
N GLU A 161 -11.32 35.34 -12.91
CA GLU A 161 -12.70 35.77 -12.63
C GLU A 161 -13.67 34.57 -12.85
N PRO A 162 -14.67 34.38 -11.96
CA PRO A 162 -15.63 33.31 -12.12
C PRO A 162 -16.49 33.57 -13.37
N SER A 163 -16.45 32.64 -14.32
CA SER A 163 -17.36 32.56 -15.46
C SER A 163 -18.82 32.69 -15.01
N LYS A 164 -19.45 33.83 -15.31
CA LYS A 164 -20.90 33.96 -15.23
C LYS A 164 -21.53 33.15 -16.35
N ALA A 165 -22.31 32.15 -15.99
CA ALA A 165 -23.22 31.49 -16.91
C ALA A 165 -24.53 32.28 -16.94
N ASP A 166 -24.92 32.73 -18.15
CA ASP A 166 -26.28 33.16 -18.49
C ASP A 166 -27.19 31.95 -18.73
#